data_AF-A0A967VWU8-F1
#
_entry.id   AF-A0A967VWU8-F1
#
_cell.length_a   1.000
_cell.length_b   1.000
_cell.length_c   1.000
_cell.angle_alpha   90.00
_cell.angle_beta   90.00
_cell.angle_gamma   90.00
#
_symmetry.space_group_name_H-M   'P 1'
#
loop_
_entity.id
_entity.type
_entity.pdbx_description
1 polymer ?
#
loop_
_entity_poly.entity_id
_entity_poly.type
_entity_poly.pdbx_seq_one_letter_code
_entity_poly.pdbx_strand_id
1 'polypeptide(L)'
;IGFIVIGILTSSLYDSSEKIMLPQGEFKKTGLGQELKFLHFVEMPDGRDRVKVRVKTNNTTYDAYPQFYYSDYSESYMVSPDVKVQFAKDIYISPISFTPAQFANQNVIQLSKMETKTFRDMRITFNKFLVKMGGAGQEVTADLTVMVKENSYPQEYHIAPMIKASQGEMVGNEVQVPNTPYRVKINSVSANEGTVELAIMAPQKDGESPKDVLAVEVSEKPLISILWFGTIIFVAGTFITLVHRARKKDYV
;
A
#
# COMPACT_ATOMS: atom_id res chain seq x y z
N ILE A 1 18.71 -26.94 23.75
CA ILE A 1 18.66 -25.55 24.30
C ILE A 1 19.70 -24.65 23.65
N GLY A 2 21.00 -24.99 23.66
CA GLY A 2 22.05 -24.16 23.02
C GLY A 2 21.76 -23.75 21.56
N PHE A 3 21.39 -24.68 20.69
CA PHE A 3 21.03 -24.38 19.28
C PHE A 3 19.82 -23.45 19.12
N ILE A 4 18.83 -23.55 20.02
CA ILE A 4 17.63 -22.70 20.02
C ILE A 4 18.05 -21.25 20.34
N VAL A 5 18.84 -21.06 21.40
CA VAL A 5 19.33 -19.74 21.81
C VAL A 5 20.24 -19.14 20.75
N ILE A 6 21.15 -19.93 20.18
CA ILE A 6 22.02 -19.49 19.08
C ILE A 6 21.17 -19.04 17.89
N GLY A 7 20.20 -19.85 17.45
CA GLY A 7 19.32 -19.51 16.32
C GLY A 7 18.55 -18.20 16.54
N ILE A 8 17.99 -17.98 17.74
CA ILE A 8 17.29 -16.73 18.09
C ILE A 8 18.24 -15.54 18.06
N LEU A 9 19.41 -15.64 18.71
CA LEU A 9 20.37 -14.54 18.79
C LEU A 9 20.94 -14.20 17.41
N THR A 10 21.32 -15.19 16.61
CA THR A 10 21.84 -14.96 15.26
C THR A 10 20.76 -14.38 14.35
N SER A 11 19.53 -14.88 14.40
CA SER A 11 18.46 -14.33 13.57
C SER A 11 18.14 -12.89 13.95
N SER A 12 18.21 -12.53 15.25
CA SER A 12 17.90 -11.17 15.71
C SER A 12 18.99 -10.16 15.39
N LEU A 13 20.26 -10.57 15.39
CA LEU A 13 21.39 -9.66 15.14
C LEU A 13 21.64 -9.39 13.66
N TYR A 14 21.25 -10.32 12.80
CA TYR A 14 21.53 -10.28 11.36
C TYR A 14 20.24 -10.20 10.52
N ASP A 15 19.10 -9.86 11.12
CA ASP A 15 17.88 -9.50 10.38
C ASP A 15 18.15 -8.24 9.55
N SER A 16 17.70 -8.26 8.30
CA SER A 16 17.79 -7.12 7.40
C SER A 16 16.47 -6.94 6.68
N SER A 17 15.90 -5.74 6.76
CA SER A 17 14.67 -5.41 6.07
C SER A 17 14.77 -4.13 5.25
N GLU A 18 13.96 -4.08 4.19
CA GLU A 18 13.86 -2.95 3.29
C GLU A 18 12.42 -2.77 2.85
N LYS A 19 11.95 -1.52 2.84
CA LYS A 19 10.63 -1.16 2.33
C LYS A 19 10.77 -0.66 0.90
N ILE A 20 9.99 -1.24 -0.01
CA ILE A 20 10.05 -0.93 -1.43
C ILE A 20 8.65 -0.75 -2.02
N MET A 21 8.51 0.23 -2.91
CA MET A 21 7.29 0.43 -3.67
C MET A 21 7.40 -0.28 -5.02
N LEU A 22 6.38 -1.07 -5.36
CA LEU A 22 6.33 -1.89 -6.56
C LEU A 22 5.19 -1.40 -7.47
N PRO A 23 5.47 -0.55 -8.47
CA PRO A 23 4.55 -0.29 -9.55
C PRO A 23 4.20 -1.59 -10.27
N GLN A 24 2.92 -1.79 -10.56
CA GLN A 24 2.42 -3.01 -11.18
C GLN A 24 3.12 -3.26 -12.53
N GLY A 25 3.55 -4.50 -12.75
CA GLY A 25 4.17 -4.89 -14.01
C GLY A 25 5.67 -4.59 -14.12
N GLU A 26 6.28 -3.86 -13.18
CA GLU A 26 7.70 -3.51 -13.21
C GLU A 26 8.53 -4.29 -12.18
N PHE A 27 9.76 -4.65 -12.55
CA PHE A 27 10.73 -5.15 -11.59
C PHE A 27 11.42 -3.98 -10.88
N LYS A 28 11.53 -4.06 -9.55
CA LYS A 28 12.36 -3.18 -8.73
C LYS A 28 13.38 -4.02 -7.97
N LYS A 29 14.62 -3.54 -7.95
CA LYS A 29 15.73 -4.14 -7.19
C LYS A 29 15.67 -3.68 -5.75
N THR A 30 15.88 -4.61 -4.83
CA THR A 30 16.13 -4.33 -3.42
C THR A 30 17.63 -4.14 -3.20
N GLY A 31 18.00 -3.38 -2.16
CA GLY A 31 19.34 -3.36 -1.59
C GLY A 31 19.79 -4.71 -1.01
N LEU A 32 18.85 -5.62 -0.77
CA LEU A 32 19.11 -7.01 -0.33
C LEU A 32 19.46 -7.96 -1.50
N GLY A 33 19.42 -7.48 -2.75
CA GLY A 33 19.86 -8.23 -3.93
C GLY A 33 18.79 -9.09 -4.60
N GLN A 34 17.49 -8.89 -4.29
CA GLN A 34 16.38 -9.50 -5.03
C GLN A 34 15.75 -8.50 -6.01
N GLU A 35 15.05 -9.00 -7.01
CA GLU A 35 14.16 -8.20 -7.85
C GLU A 35 12.71 -8.63 -7.63
N LEU A 36 11.84 -7.68 -7.31
CA LEU A 36 10.42 -7.92 -7.07
C LEU A 36 9.58 -7.25 -8.13
N LYS A 37 8.51 -7.92 -8.56
CA LYS A 37 7.49 -7.38 -9.47
C LYS A 37 6.10 -7.71 -8.96
N PHE A 38 5.34 -6.67 -8.65
CA PHE A 38 3.91 -6.81 -8.36
C PHE A 38 3.15 -7.12 -9.66
N LEU A 39 2.29 -8.16 -9.64
CA LEU A 39 1.51 -8.59 -10.80
C LEU A 39 0.04 -8.17 -10.69
N HIS A 40 -0.71 -8.73 -9.74
CA HIS A 40 -2.14 -8.46 -9.53
C HIS A 40 -2.61 -9.08 -8.21
N PHE A 41 -3.82 -8.75 -7.78
CA PHE A 41 -4.53 -9.48 -6.72
C PHE A 41 -5.05 -10.83 -7.24
N VAL A 42 -5.11 -11.80 -6.35
CA VAL A 42 -5.67 -13.13 -6.57
C VAL A 42 -6.79 -13.31 -5.56
N GLU A 43 -8.01 -13.32 -6.06
CA GLU A 43 -9.20 -13.60 -5.26
C GLU A 43 -9.11 -15.04 -4.73
N MET A 44 -9.32 -15.21 -3.43
CA MET A 44 -9.29 -16.52 -2.80
C MET A 44 -10.71 -16.95 -2.37
N PRO A 45 -11.09 -18.23 -2.53
CA PRO A 45 -12.43 -18.71 -2.14
C PRO A 45 -12.77 -18.53 -0.65
N ASP A 46 -11.76 -18.34 0.20
CA ASP A 46 -11.94 -18.09 1.63
C ASP A 46 -12.08 -16.60 1.98
N GLY A 47 -12.18 -15.72 0.97
CA GLY A 47 -12.27 -14.27 1.13
C GLY A 47 -10.96 -13.61 1.57
N ARG A 48 -9.86 -14.37 1.67
CA ARG A 48 -8.55 -13.87 2.10
C ARG A 48 -7.63 -13.71 0.90
N ASP A 49 -7.92 -12.66 0.14
CA ASP A 49 -7.21 -12.30 -1.07
C ASP A 49 -5.71 -12.17 -0.85
N ARG A 50 -4.98 -12.46 -1.92
CA ARG A 50 -3.52 -12.45 -1.92
C ARG A 50 -2.99 -11.61 -3.05
N VAL A 51 -1.80 -11.06 -2.84
CA VAL A 51 -1.11 -10.31 -3.87
C VAL A 51 -0.08 -11.20 -4.53
N LYS A 52 -0.12 -11.32 -5.85
CA LYS A 52 0.88 -12.08 -6.58
C LYS A 52 2.12 -11.21 -6.83
N VAL A 53 3.24 -11.58 -6.23
CA VAL A 53 4.53 -10.90 -6.39
C VAL A 53 5.55 -11.87 -6.97
N ARG A 54 6.12 -11.55 -8.13
CA ARG A 54 7.22 -12.33 -8.71
C ARG A 54 8.54 -11.90 -8.09
N VAL A 55 9.27 -12.84 -7.51
CA VAL A 55 10.56 -12.62 -6.86
C VAL A 55 11.65 -13.33 -7.65
N LYS A 56 12.69 -12.59 -8.02
CA LYS A 56 13.93 -13.14 -8.56
C LYS A 56 15.04 -12.98 -7.54
N THR A 57 15.75 -14.07 -7.29
CA THR A 57 17.00 -14.10 -6.54
C THR A 57 18.12 -14.57 -7.47
N ASN A 58 19.37 -14.54 -6.99
CA ASN A 58 20.53 -15.00 -7.77
C ASN A 58 20.38 -16.42 -8.33
N ASN A 59 19.67 -17.30 -7.63
CA ASN A 59 19.61 -18.72 -7.95
C ASN A 59 18.24 -19.17 -8.49
N THR A 60 17.17 -18.43 -8.19
CA THR A 60 15.79 -18.90 -8.45
C THR A 60 14.84 -17.76 -8.75
N THR A 61 13.81 -18.03 -9.54
CA THR A 61 12.64 -17.18 -9.67
C THR A 61 11.43 -17.93 -9.14
N TYR A 62 10.60 -17.27 -8.34
CA TYR A 62 9.36 -17.85 -7.82
C TYR A 62 8.27 -16.77 -7.68
N ASP A 63 7.02 -17.20 -7.61
CA ASP A 63 5.88 -16.33 -7.31
C ASP A 63 5.55 -16.46 -5.82
N ALA A 64 5.47 -15.33 -5.11
CA ALA A 64 5.03 -15.20 -3.73
C ALA A 64 3.58 -14.72 -3.69
N TYR A 65 2.84 -15.15 -2.67
CA TYR A 65 1.41 -14.87 -2.49
C TYR A 65 1.10 -14.39 -1.06
N PRO A 66 1.66 -13.24 -0.62
CA PRO A 66 1.29 -12.70 0.68
C PRO A 66 -0.19 -12.30 0.74
N GLN A 67 -0.78 -12.38 1.93
CA GLN A 67 -2.18 -12.01 2.15
C GLN A 67 -2.32 -10.50 2.26
N PHE A 68 -3.34 -9.96 1.59
CA PHE A 68 -3.78 -8.57 1.70
C PHE A 68 -5.26 -8.54 1.36
N TYR A 69 -6.11 -8.39 2.37
CA TYR A 69 -7.56 -8.38 2.19
C TYR A 69 -8.24 -7.49 3.23
N TYR A 70 -9.42 -6.98 2.90
CA TYR A 70 -10.23 -6.25 3.86
C TYR A 70 -11.06 -7.24 4.69
N SER A 71 -11.05 -7.08 6.01
CA SER A 71 -11.84 -7.91 6.93
C SER A 71 -13.00 -7.09 7.46
N ASP A 72 -14.22 -7.46 7.10
CA ASP A 72 -15.45 -6.84 7.61
C ASP A 72 -15.57 -7.00 9.13
N TYR A 73 -15.05 -8.10 9.69
CA TYR A 73 -15.08 -8.35 11.13
C TYR A 73 -14.25 -7.34 11.93
N SER A 74 -13.10 -6.92 11.40
CA SER A 74 -12.19 -6.00 12.06
C SER A 74 -12.21 -4.60 11.46
N GLU A 75 -13.09 -4.35 10.48
CA GLU A 75 -13.23 -3.13 9.69
C GLU A 75 -11.88 -2.57 9.19
N SER A 76 -10.94 -3.46 8.85
CA SER A 76 -9.55 -3.10 8.55
C SER A 76 -8.87 -4.08 7.59
N TYR A 77 -7.83 -3.61 6.91
CA TYR A 77 -6.99 -4.44 6.05
C TYR A 77 -6.12 -5.38 6.88
N MET A 78 -6.25 -6.67 6.61
CA MET A 78 -5.42 -7.72 7.18
C MET A 78 -4.30 -8.07 6.21
N VAL A 79 -3.08 -8.12 6.75
CA VAL A 79 -1.88 -8.46 5.98
C VAL A 79 -1.12 -9.60 6.64
N SER A 80 -0.58 -10.49 5.82
CA SER A 80 0.30 -11.56 6.29
C SER A 80 1.41 -11.81 5.26
N PRO A 81 2.66 -11.98 5.70
CA PRO A 81 3.75 -12.24 4.78
C PRO A 81 3.61 -13.59 4.09
N ASP A 82 4.19 -13.69 2.90
CA ASP A 82 4.61 -14.98 2.36
C ASP A 82 6.09 -15.21 2.69
N VAL A 83 6.42 -16.45 3.03
CA VAL A 83 7.74 -16.82 3.56
C VAL A 83 8.36 -17.89 2.67
N LYS A 84 9.44 -17.52 2.00
CA LYS A 84 10.29 -18.48 1.30
C LYS A 84 11.38 -18.98 2.24
N VAL A 85 11.15 -20.15 2.81
CA VAL A 85 12.14 -20.84 3.64
C VAL A 85 13.32 -21.31 2.78
N GLN A 86 14.54 -21.00 3.20
CA GLN A 86 15.75 -21.53 2.57
C GLN A 86 16.74 -22.02 3.64
N PHE A 87 17.79 -22.72 3.20
CA PHE A 87 18.74 -23.30 4.14
C PHE A 87 19.48 -22.25 4.98
N ALA A 88 19.99 -21.20 4.32
CA ALA A 88 20.82 -20.16 4.95
C ALA A 88 20.00 -19.00 5.53
N LYS A 89 18.94 -18.58 4.82
CA LYS A 89 18.09 -17.45 5.18
C LYS A 89 16.68 -17.61 4.65
N ASP A 90 15.72 -17.13 5.42
CA ASP A 90 14.32 -17.08 5.02
C ASP A 90 14.02 -15.70 4.45
N ILE A 91 13.26 -15.64 3.36
CA ILE A 91 12.87 -14.39 2.71
C ILE A 91 11.38 -14.15 2.98
N TYR A 92 11.07 -13.04 3.61
CA TYR A 92 9.72 -12.59 3.94
C TYR A 92 9.33 -11.47 2.99
N ILE A 93 8.17 -11.62 2.35
CA ILE A 93 7.54 -10.55 1.56
C ILE A 93 6.26 -10.14 2.30
N SER A 94 6.31 -8.99 2.98
CA SER A 94 5.21 -8.49 3.80
C SER A 94 4.54 -7.28 3.12
N PRO A 95 3.27 -7.35 2.73
CA PRO A 95 2.57 -6.18 2.23
C PRO A 95 2.40 -5.12 3.31
N ILE A 96 2.51 -3.85 2.91
CA ILE A 96 2.30 -2.70 3.79
C ILE A 96 1.05 -1.95 3.37
N SER A 97 0.97 -1.56 2.10
CA SER A 97 -0.16 -0.80 1.56
C SER A 97 -0.32 -1.02 0.07
N PHE A 98 -1.52 -0.72 -0.41
CA PHE A 98 -1.88 -0.73 -1.82
C PHE A 98 -2.45 0.63 -2.20
N THR A 99 -1.90 1.22 -3.25
CA THR A 99 -2.38 2.47 -3.82
C THR A 99 -2.88 2.17 -5.23
N PRO A 100 -4.20 2.19 -5.47
CA PRO A 100 -4.76 2.03 -6.80
C PRO A 100 -4.21 3.08 -7.78
N ALA A 101 -4.08 2.70 -9.04
CA ALA A 101 -3.60 3.51 -10.15
C ALA A 101 -4.22 4.92 -10.16
N GLN A 102 -5.53 4.99 -9.95
CA GLN A 102 -6.25 6.26 -9.91
C GLN A 102 -5.70 7.22 -8.85
N PHE A 103 -5.24 6.72 -7.70
CA PHE A 103 -4.70 7.52 -6.60
C PHE A 103 -3.18 7.66 -6.62
N ALA A 104 -2.45 6.82 -7.37
CA ALA A 104 -0.99 6.80 -7.40
C ALA A 104 -0.35 8.14 -7.83
N ASN A 105 -1.10 8.99 -8.53
CA ASN A 105 -0.67 10.33 -8.98
C ASN A 105 -1.54 11.48 -8.45
N GLN A 106 -2.42 11.23 -7.47
CA GLN A 106 -3.29 12.25 -6.90
C GLN A 106 -2.65 12.86 -5.65
N ASN A 107 -2.39 14.17 -5.68
CA ASN A 107 -2.05 14.93 -4.48
C ASN A 107 -3.35 15.46 -3.89
N VAL A 108 -3.69 15.01 -2.70
CA VAL A 108 -4.93 15.38 -2.03
C VAL A 108 -4.71 16.60 -1.15
N ILE A 109 -5.53 17.64 -1.33
CA ILE A 109 -5.60 18.77 -0.40
C ILE A 109 -7.04 18.95 0.09
N GLN A 110 -7.21 19.13 1.40
CA GLN A 110 -8.49 19.52 1.98
C GLN A 110 -8.52 21.03 2.21
N LEU A 111 -9.60 21.69 1.83
CA LEU A 111 -9.80 23.14 1.98
C LEU A 111 -11.14 23.40 2.65
N SER A 112 -11.14 24.29 3.64
CA SER A 112 -12.35 24.88 4.22
C SER A 112 -12.83 26.03 3.36
N LYS A 113 -14.09 26.44 3.50
CA LYS A 113 -14.63 27.60 2.78
C LYS A 113 -13.78 28.85 3.03
N MET A 114 -13.44 29.57 1.96
CA MET A 114 -12.52 30.72 1.90
C MET A 114 -11.05 30.41 2.27
N GLU A 115 -10.70 29.14 2.53
CA GLU A 115 -9.33 28.76 2.81
C GLU A 115 -8.49 28.76 1.53
N THR A 116 -7.23 29.16 1.66
CA THR A 116 -6.24 29.11 0.58
C THR A 116 -5.09 28.19 0.99
N LYS A 117 -4.81 27.16 0.19
CA LYS A 117 -3.60 26.34 0.33
C LYS A 117 -2.66 26.54 -0.84
N THR A 118 -1.38 26.47 -0.55
CA THR A 118 -0.33 26.52 -1.56
C THR A 118 0.03 25.08 -1.95
N PHE A 119 -0.07 24.76 -3.23
CA PHE A 119 0.41 23.51 -3.80
C PHE A 119 1.43 23.84 -4.88
N ARG A 120 2.71 23.54 -4.61
CA ARG A 120 3.84 23.87 -5.47
C ARG A 120 3.86 25.37 -5.83
N ASP A 121 3.69 25.70 -7.10
CA ASP A 121 3.69 27.04 -7.68
C ASP A 121 2.30 27.69 -7.76
N MET A 122 1.26 26.98 -7.28
CA MET A 122 -0.13 27.44 -7.29
C MET A 122 -0.65 27.74 -5.89
N ARG A 123 -1.53 28.74 -5.80
CA ARG A 123 -2.38 28.98 -4.63
C ARG A 123 -3.83 28.70 -5.00
N ILE A 124 -4.45 27.78 -4.29
CA ILE A 124 -5.81 27.35 -4.56
C ILE A 124 -6.68 27.81 -3.39
N THR A 125 -7.68 28.62 -3.69
CA THR A 125 -8.67 29.13 -2.76
C THR A 125 -10.01 28.46 -3.05
N PHE A 126 -10.63 27.90 -2.03
CA PHE A 126 -11.98 27.37 -2.14
C PHE A 126 -13.01 28.45 -1.78
N ASN A 127 -13.79 28.92 -2.74
CA ASN A 127 -14.74 30.02 -2.52
C ASN A 127 -16.04 29.52 -1.88
N LYS A 128 -16.73 28.59 -2.56
CA LYS A 128 -18.03 28.06 -2.15
C LYS A 128 -18.43 26.83 -2.96
N PHE A 129 -19.39 26.08 -2.42
CA PHE A 129 -20.13 25.11 -3.22
C PHE A 129 -21.27 25.77 -3.99
N LEU A 130 -21.46 25.32 -5.23
CA LEU A 130 -22.66 25.57 -6.03
C LEU A 130 -23.38 24.24 -6.17
N VAL A 131 -24.57 24.13 -5.55
CA VAL A 131 -25.38 22.93 -5.60
C VAL A 131 -26.49 23.13 -6.61
N LYS A 132 -26.60 22.21 -7.57
CA LYS A 132 -27.74 22.14 -8.50
C LYS A 132 -28.52 20.86 -8.22
N MET A 133 -29.80 21.04 -7.91
CA MET A 133 -30.77 19.95 -7.80
C MET A 133 -31.53 19.86 -9.13
N GLY A 134 -31.50 18.70 -9.78
CA GLY A 134 -32.21 18.44 -11.02
C GLY A 134 -32.78 17.02 -11.08
N GLY A 135 -33.59 16.72 -12.10
CA GLY A 135 -34.26 15.43 -12.27
C GLY A 135 -33.31 14.22 -12.47
N ALA A 136 -32.00 14.46 -12.67
CA ALA A 136 -30.97 13.44 -12.85
C ALA A 136 -30.09 13.23 -11.60
N GLY A 137 -30.39 13.89 -10.47
CA GLY A 137 -29.64 13.77 -9.22
C GLY A 137 -29.10 15.09 -8.67
N GLN A 138 -28.33 15.01 -7.59
CA GLN A 138 -27.65 16.15 -6.98
C GLN A 138 -26.27 16.34 -7.60
N GLU A 139 -26.02 17.55 -8.10
CA GLU A 139 -24.73 17.99 -8.62
C GLU A 139 -24.11 19.02 -7.67
N VAL A 140 -22.87 18.79 -7.28
CA VAL A 140 -22.09 19.72 -6.44
C VAL A 140 -20.88 20.19 -7.24
N THR A 141 -20.77 21.49 -7.43
CA THR A 141 -19.62 22.15 -8.05
C THR A 141 -18.84 22.93 -7.00
N ALA A 142 -17.51 22.80 -6.99
CA ALA A 142 -16.65 23.62 -6.15
C ALA A 142 -16.16 24.83 -6.96
N ASP A 143 -16.48 26.04 -6.50
CA ASP A 143 -15.96 27.28 -7.07
C ASP A 143 -14.56 27.53 -6.48
N LEU A 144 -13.53 27.45 -7.33
CA LEU A 144 -12.14 27.59 -6.93
C LEU A 144 -11.50 28.77 -7.66
N THR A 145 -10.72 29.55 -6.92
CA THR A 145 -9.78 30.53 -7.48
C THR A 145 -8.37 29.96 -7.40
N VAL A 146 -7.67 29.88 -8.52
CA VAL A 146 -6.29 29.39 -8.61
C VAL A 146 -5.38 30.50 -9.08
N MET A 147 -4.43 30.90 -8.24
CA MET A 147 -3.35 31.80 -8.63
C MET A 147 -2.11 31.02 -9.04
N VAL A 148 -1.61 31.28 -10.25
CA VAL A 148 -0.43 30.66 -10.85
C VAL A 148 0.61 31.75 -11.13
N LYS A 149 1.90 31.45 -10.97
CA LYS A 149 2.98 32.37 -11.40
C LYS A 149 3.38 32.08 -12.85
N GLU A 150 3.01 32.95 -13.78
CA GLU A 150 3.42 32.86 -15.18
C GLU A 150 4.42 33.98 -15.48
N ASN A 151 5.62 33.64 -15.97
CA ASN A 151 6.68 34.60 -16.30
C ASN A 151 6.99 35.61 -15.15
N SER A 152 6.91 35.16 -13.90
CA SER A 152 7.07 35.97 -12.67
C SER A 152 5.92 36.89 -12.28
N TYR A 153 4.79 36.87 -13.00
CA TYR A 153 3.57 37.60 -12.64
C TYR A 153 2.47 36.65 -12.16
N PRO A 154 1.73 36.98 -11.08
CA PRO A 154 0.59 36.18 -10.65
C PRO A 154 -0.57 36.36 -11.63
N GLN A 155 -1.10 35.24 -12.14
CA GLN A 155 -2.32 35.16 -12.93
C GLN A 155 -3.39 34.43 -12.11
N GLU A 156 -4.63 34.91 -12.18
CA GLU A 156 -5.77 34.35 -11.46
C GLU A 156 -6.73 33.66 -12.43
N TYR A 157 -7.10 32.42 -12.11
CA TYR A 157 -8.05 31.63 -12.87
C TYR A 157 -9.18 31.11 -11.99
N HIS A 158 -10.40 31.12 -12.50
CA HIS A 158 -11.53 30.47 -11.87
C HIS A 158 -11.76 29.10 -12.51
N ILE A 159 -11.80 28.05 -11.69
CA ILE A 159 -12.10 26.69 -12.13
C ILE A 159 -13.25 26.11 -11.31
N ALA A 160 -14.03 25.24 -11.93
CA ALA A 160 -15.26 24.72 -11.36
C ALA A 160 -15.37 23.20 -11.55
N PRO A 161 -14.58 22.38 -10.83
CA PRO A 161 -14.77 20.94 -10.83
C PRO A 161 -16.12 20.58 -10.19
N MET A 162 -16.74 19.53 -10.69
CA MET A 162 -18.06 19.06 -10.30
C MET A 162 -18.06 17.57 -9.97
N ILE A 163 -18.97 17.18 -9.10
CA ILE A 163 -19.28 15.80 -8.75
C ILE A 163 -20.79 15.60 -8.76
N LYS A 164 -21.25 14.49 -9.31
CA LYS A 164 -22.67 14.11 -9.35
C LYS A 164 -22.85 12.68 -8.87
N ALA A 165 -23.93 12.41 -8.15
CA ALA A 165 -24.35 11.05 -7.83
C ALA A 165 -25.02 10.41 -9.05
N SER A 166 -24.49 9.30 -9.56
CA SER A 166 -25.04 8.56 -10.69
C SER A 166 -24.98 7.06 -10.40
N GLN A 167 -26.13 6.38 -10.38
CA GLN A 167 -26.24 4.93 -10.13
C GLN A 167 -25.56 4.44 -8.82
N GLY A 168 -25.55 5.26 -7.77
CA GLY A 168 -24.91 4.93 -6.49
C GLY A 168 -23.42 5.25 -6.42
N GLU A 169 -22.80 5.66 -7.54
CA GLU A 169 -21.41 6.12 -7.58
C GLU A 169 -21.32 7.65 -7.70
N MET A 170 -20.30 8.23 -7.08
CA MET A 170 -19.98 9.65 -7.21
C MET A 170 -19.05 9.86 -8.40
N VAL A 171 -19.60 10.40 -9.50
CA VAL A 171 -18.86 10.64 -10.73
C VAL A 171 -18.49 12.12 -10.80
N GLY A 172 -17.18 12.43 -10.81
CA GLY A 172 -16.68 13.79 -10.94
C GLY A 172 -15.81 14.00 -12.18
N ASN A 173 -15.77 15.22 -12.69
CA ASN A 173 -14.92 15.60 -13.82
C ASN A 173 -13.54 16.09 -13.37
N GLU A 174 -12.58 16.00 -14.28
CA GLU A 174 -11.28 16.65 -14.14
C GLU A 174 -11.31 18.00 -14.86
N VAL A 175 -10.83 19.05 -14.20
CA VAL A 175 -10.70 20.38 -14.80
C VAL A 175 -9.23 20.74 -14.88
N GLN A 176 -8.74 21.05 -16.08
CA GLN A 176 -7.37 21.51 -16.29
C GLN A 176 -7.21 22.92 -15.71
N VAL A 177 -6.14 23.12 -14.94
CA VAL A 177 -5.76 24.45 -14.46
C VAL A 177 -5.04 25.19 -15.58
N PRO A 178 -5.55 26.36 -16.04
CA PRO A 178 -4.94 27.10 -17.13
C PRO A 178 -3.46 27.42 -16.91
N ASN A 179 -2.67 27.38 -17.98
CA ASN A 179 -1.23 27.66 -17.98
C ASN A 179 -0.39 26.80 -17.02
N THR A 180 -0.96 25.67 -16.56
CA THR A 180 -0.24 24.64 -15.82
C THR A 180 -0.56 23.28 -16.41
N PRO A 181 0.27 22.27 -16.12
CA PRO A 181 -0.04 20.94 -16.57
C PRO A 181 -0.96 20.17 -15.59
N TYR A 182 -1.45 20.81 -14.53
CA TYR A 182 -2.22 20.16 -13.48
C TYR A 182 -3.71 20.06 -13.84
N ARG A 183 -4.36 19.00 -13.37
CA ARG A 183 -5.82 18.85 -13.37
C ARG A 183 -6.32 18.72 -11.94
N VAL A 184 -7.49 19.26 -11.68
CA VAL A 184 -8.15 19.23 -10.37
C VAL A 184 -9.48 18.51 -10.49
N LYS A 185 -9.77 17.62 -9.54
CA LYS A 185 -11.05 16.93 -9.38
C LYS A 185 -11.46 16.97 -7.91
N ILE A 186 -12.77 16.97 -7.65
CA ILE A 186 -13.31 16.76 -6.30
C ILE A 186 -13.15 15.29 -5.93
N ASN A 187 -12.41 15.01 -4.84
CA ASN A 187 -12.29 13.68 -4.27
C ASN A 187 -13.46 13.40 -3.32
N SER A 188 -13.73 14.33 -2.40
CA SER A 188 -14.82 14.21 -1.42
C SER A 188 -15.36 15.60 -1.03
N VAL A 189 -16.59 15.62 -0.48
CA VAL A 189 -17.23 16.83 0.05
C VAL A 189 -17.78 16.51 1.43
N SER A 190 -17.35 17.27 2.45
CA SER A 190 -17.93 17.20 3.80
C SER A 190 -18.87 18.37 4.01
N ALA A 191 -20.17 18.14 3.85
CA ALA A 191 -21.19 19.16 4.04
C ALA A 191 -21.27 19.64 5.51
N ASN A 192 -21.02 18.75 6.47
CA ASN A 192 -21.05 19.06 7.90
C ASN A 192 -19.93 20.02 8.30
N GLU A 193 -18.74 19.84 7.75
CA GLU A 193 -17.57 20.66 8.07
C GLU A 193 -17.39 21.84 7.11
N GLY A 194 -18.15 21.87 6.01
CA GLY A 194 -17.98 22.88 4.96
C GLY A 194 -16.63 22.79 4.26
N THR A 195 -16.06 21.58 4.15
CA THR A 195 -14.75 21.33 3.55
C THR A 195 -14.88 20.56 2.22
N VAL A 196 -13.95 20.85 1.31
CA VAL A 196 -13.77 20.14 0.03
C VAL A 196 -12.42 19.46 0.03
N GLU A 197 -12.38 18.22 -0.44
CA GLU A 197 -11.15 17.50 -0.69
C GLU A 197 -10.89 17.46 -2.20
N LEU A 198 -9.78 18.03 -2.64
CA LEU A 198 -9.39 18.13 -4.03
C LEU A 198 -8.23 17.20 -4.33
N ALA A 199 -8.36 16.40 -5.38
CA ALA A 199 -7.27 15.65 -5.98
C ALA A 199 -6.62 16.47 -7.10
N ILE A 200 -5.33 16.78 -6.94
CA ILE A 200 -4.50 17.49 -7.92
C ILE A 200 -3.62 16.46 -8.63
N MET A 201 -3.84 16.33 -9.93
CA MET A 201 -3.14 15.39 -10.80
C MET A 201 -2.13 16.14 -11.66
N ALA A 202 -0.88 15.71 -11.66
CA ALA A 202 0.15 16.16 -12.59
C ALA A 202 -0.08 15.52 -13.98
N PRO A 203 0.41 16.10 -15.08
CA PRO A 203 0.29 15.45 -16.38
C PRO A 203 1.05 14.12 -16.28
N GLN A 204 0.45 13.04 -16.77
CA GLN A 204 1.23 11.85 -17.00
C GLN A 204 2.15 12.12 -18.19
N LYS A 205 3.42 11.71 -18.11
CA LYS A 205 4.26 11.66 -19.31
C LYS A 205 3.57 10.72 -20.31
N ASP A 206 3.43 11.16 -21.55
CA ASP A 206 2.83 10.35 -22.62
C ASP A 206 3.44 8.94 -22.62
N GLY A 207 2.60 7.92 -22.41
CA GLY A 207 2.99 6.50 -22.39
C GLY A 207 3.03 5.83 -21.01
N GLU A 208 2.95 6.55 -19.90
CA GLU A 208 2.82 5.96 -18.55
C GLU A 208 1.39 6.04 -18.05
N SER A 209 0.56 5.03 -18.32
CA SER A 209 -0.71 4.87 -17.61
C SER A 209 -0.46 4.80 -16.10
N PRO A 210 -1.36 5.33 -15.24
CA PRO A 210 -1.19 5.21 -13.81
C PRO A 210 -1.21 3.71 -13.48
N LYS A 211 -0.22 3.26 -12.71
CA LYS A 211 -0.10 1.85 -12.32
C LYS A 211 -0.50 1.73 -10.87
N ASP A 212 -1.15 0.62 -10.55
CA ASP A 212 -1.32 0.23 -9.16
C ASP A 212 0.06 0.11 -8.49
N VAL A 213 0.18 0.57 -7.26
CA VAL A 213 1.44 0.52 -6.51
C VAL A 213 1.24 -0.29 -5.24
N LEU A 214 2.05 -1.32 -5.06
CA LEU A 214 2.10 -2.10 -3.84
C LEU A 214 3.35 -1.72 -3.05
N ALA A 215 3.19 -1.24 -1.82
CA ALA A 215 4.30 -1.12 -0.88
C ALA A 215 4.49 -2.43 -0.14
N VAL A 216 5.72 -2.95 -0.12
CA VAL A 216 6.08 -4.18 0.61
C VAL A 216 7.33 -3.95 1.45
N GLU A 217 7.43 -4.68 2.55
CA GLU A 217 8.66 -4.90 3.29
C GLU A 217 9.24 -6.25 2.91
N VAL A 218 10.48 -6.25 2.45
CA VAL A 218 11.27 -7.44 2.19
C VAL A 218 12.20 -7.62 3.38
N SER A 219 12.15 -8.79 4.03
CA SER A 219 13.04 -9.08 5.17
C SER A 219 13.77 -10.40 4.96
N GLU A 220 15.07 -10.43 5.28
CA GLU A 220 15.88 -11.63 5.31
C GLU A 220 16.19 -12.02 6.74
N LYS A 221 15.77 -13.22 7.14
CA LYS A 221 16.03 -13.76 8.48
C LYS A 221 16.97 -14.96 8.41
N PRO A 222 18.23 -14.82 8.85
CA PRO A 222 19.20 -15.89 8.74
C PRO A 222 18.98 -16.98 9.79
N LEU A 223 19.29 -18.22 9.41
CA LEU A 223 19.48 -19.35 10.34
C LEU A 223 18.28 -19.75 11.22
N ILE A 224 17.05 -19.39 10.84
CA ILE A 224 15.82 -19.89 11.49
C ILE A 224 15.75 -21.44 11.43
N SER A 225 16.34 -22.05 10.41
CA SER A 225 16.50 -23.51 10.32
C SER A 225 17.23 -24.13 11.52
N ILE A 226 18.24 -23.44 12.10
CA ILE A 226 18.98 -23.90 13.29
C ILE A 226 18.08 -23.89 14.53
N LEU A 227 17.20 -22.88 14.64
CA LEU A 227 16.22 -22.80 15.70
C LEU A 227 15.29 -24.02 15.66
N TRP A 228 14.71 -24.32 14.49
CA TRP A 228 13.84 -25.49 14.32
C TRP A 228 14.56 -26.80 14.61
N PHE A 229 15.81 -26.93 14.15
CA PHE A 229 16.64 -28.10 14.43
C PHE A 229 16.87 -28.28 15.94
N GLY A 230 17.18 -27.20 16.66
CA GLY A 230 17.32 -27.21 18.12
C GLY A 230 16.04 -27.61 18.84
N THR A 231 14.89 -27.15 18.34
CA THR A 231 13.55 -27.52 18.86
C THR A 231 13.26 -29.00 18.67
N ILE A 232 13.54 -29.56 17.48
CA ILE A 232 13.34 -30.99 17.20
C ILE A 232 14.18 -31.85 18.14
N ILE A 233 15.47 -31.53 18.31
CA ILE A 233 16.37 -32.26 19.24
C ILE A 233 15.82 -32.20 20.67
N PHE A 234 15.36 -31.02 21.10
CA PHE A 234 14.82 -30.85 22.44
C PHE A 234 13.56 -31.69 22.68
N VAL A 235 12.62 -31.69 21.72
CA VAL A 235 11.40 -32.49 21.79
C VAL A 235 11.73 -33.98 21.81
N ALA A 236 12.62 -34.43 20.92
CA ALA A 236 13.04 -35.83 20.86
C ALA A 236 13.72 -36.29 22.16
N GLY A 237 14.65 -35.49 22.71
CA GLY A 237 15.32 -35.80 23.98
C GLY A 237 14.34 -35.85 25.17
N THR A 238 13.39 -34.89 25.21
CA THR A 238 12.32 -34.90 26.21
C THR A 238 11.45 -36.15 26.09
N PHE A 239 11.06 -36.53 24.87
CA PHE A 239 10.27 -37.73 24.61
C PHE A 239 10.99 -39.00 25.05
N ILE A 240 12.27 -39.16 24.67
CA ILE A 240 13.11 -40.31 25.08
C ILE A 240 13.20 -40.39 26.61
N THR A 241 13.40 -39.26 27.28
CA THR A 241 13.49 -39.19 28.74
C THR A 241 12.18 -39.62 29.40
N LEU A 242 11.04 -39.16 28.88
CA LEU A 242 9.72 -39.54 29.40
C LEU A 242 9.44 -41.03 29.21
N VAL A 243 9.75 -41.59 28.04
CA VAL A 243 9.59 -43.03 27.76
C VAL A 243 10.50 -43.86 28.66
N HIS A 244 11.76 -43.46 28.84
CA HIS A 244 12.68 -44.14 29.73
C HIS A 244 12.19 -44.12 31.19
N ARG A 245 11.67 -42.97 31.65
CA ARG A 245 11.10 -42.84 33.00
C ARG A 245 9.84 -43.69 33.19
N ALA A 246 8.95 -43.73 32.20
CA ALA A 246 7.73 -44.53 32.27
C ALA A 246 8.05 -46.02 32.37
N ARG A 247 8.93 -46.52 31.50
CA ARG A 247 9.36 -47.93 31.53
C ARG A 247 10.05 -48.32 32.84
N LYS A 248 10.78 -47.39 33.47
CA LYS A 248 11.44 -47.65 34.77
C LYS A 248 10.45 -47.75 35.94
N LYS A 249 9.23 -47.23 35.78
CA LYS A 249 8.16 -47.30 36.79
C LYS A 249 7.41 -48.63 36.76
N ASP A 250 7.49 -49.39 35.66
CA ASP A 250 6.87 -50.71 35.52
C ASP A 250 7.70 -51.85 36.15
N TYR A 251 8.89 -51.56 36.69
CA TYR A 251 9.80 -52.53 37.34
C TYR A 251 9.89 -52.38 38.88
N VAL A 252 8.97 -51.63 39.50
CA VAL A 252 8.83 -51.48 40.96
C VAL A 252 7.40 -51.86 41.34
#